data_AF-A0A0C2N419-F1
#
_entry.id   AF-A0A0C2N419-F1
#
_cell.length_a   1.000
_cell.length_b   1.000
_cell.length_c   1.000
_cell.angle_alpha   90.00
_cell.angle_beta   90.00
_cell.angle_gamma   90.00
#
_symmetry.space_group_name_H-M   'P 1'
#
loop_
_entity.id
_entity.type
_entity.pdbx_description
1 polymer ?
#
loop_
_entity_poly.entity_id
_entity_poly.type
_entity_poly.pdbx_seq_one_letter_code
_entity_poly.pdbx_strand_id
1 'polypeptide(L)'
;MAVEMGQELKSHGITVVSLWPGLVRTEILTKLYKEGKLESLGQLWQYSESVEFTGRAIAHLSADKDVIQNTGKILIVAELANKYGFSDIDGKYPPSLFAIKCFVGRYLPSISSYIPNFFRVPKSLATWYYGKF
;
A
#
# COMPACT_ATOMS: atom_id res chain seq x y z
N MET A 1 -0.65 19.06 -1.83
CA MET A 1 0.49 18.74 -0.93
C MET A 1 1.67 18.10 -1.65
N ALA A 2 1.81 16.77 -1.75
CA ALA A 2 3.03 16.14 -2.29
C ALA A 2 3.32 16.52 -3.75
N VAL A 3 2.27 16.70 -4.58
CA VAL A 3 2.41 17.13 -5.99
C VAL A 3 3.00 18.53 -6.09
N GLU A 4 2.40 19.50 -5.38
CA GLU A 4 2.79 20.92 -5.44
C GLU A 4 4.19 21.12 -4.83
N MET A 5 4.40 20.64 -3.60
CA MET A 5 5.71 20.69 -2.94
C MET A 5 6.78 19.97 -3.75
N GLY A 6 6.40 18.85 -4.38
CA GLY A 6 7.28 18.10 -5.25
C GLY A 6 7.70 18.90 -6.48
N GLN A 7 6.79 19.67 -7.10
CA GLN A 7 7.14 20.50 -8.26
C GLN A 7 8.13 21.61 -7.88
N GLU A 8 7.91 22.29 -6.76
CA GLU A 8 8.76 23.40 -6.29
C GLU A 8 10.16 22.92 -5.83
N LEU A 9 10.21 21.83 -5.07
CA LEU A 9 11.44 21.37 -4.45
C LEU A 9 12.29 20.46 -5.37
N LYS A 10 11.77 20.03 -6.53
CA LYS A 10 12.49 19.16 -7.46
C LYS A 10 13.76 19.81 -8.02
N SER A 11 13.76 21.11 -8.27
CA SER A 11 14.95 21.86 -8.72
C SER A 11 16.08 21.87 -7.68
N HIS A 12 15.74 21.66 -6.41
CA HIS A 12 16.67 21.59 -5.29
C HIS A 12 17.13 20.15 -4.99
N GLY A 13 16.75 19.17 -5.83
CA GLY A 13 17.09 17.77 -5.64
C GLY A 13 16.34 17.09 -4.47
N ILE A 14 15.29 17.72 -3.95
CA ILE A 14 14.51 17.18 -2.83
C ILE A 14 13.38 16.31 -3.39
N THR A 15 13.24 15.12 -2.83
CA THR A 15 12.17 14.19 -3.18
C THR A 15 11.00 14.31 -2.21
N VAL A 16 9.80 14.52 -2.75
CA VAL A 16 8.56 14.60 -1.97
C VAL A 16 7.57 13.57 -2.47
N VAL A 17 7.13 12.66 -1.61
CA VAL A 17 6.20 11.57 -1.97
C VAL A 17 5.10 11.47 -0.92
N SER A 18 3.94 10.95 -1.33
CA SER A 18 2.89 10.53 -0.40
C SER A 18 2.95 9.02 -0.26
N LEU A 19 3.19 8.51 0.94
CA LEU A 19 3.28 7.07 1.19
C LEU A 19 1.94 6.55 1.70
N TRP A 20 1.42 5.50 1.06
CA TRP A 20 0.15 4.87 1.41
C TRP A 20 0.36 3.40 1.83
N PRO A 21 0.33 3.10 3.14
CA PRO A 21 0.32 1.73 3.64
C PRO A 21 -1.07 1.08 3.57
N GLY A 22 -1.11 -0.25 3.60
CA GLY A 22 -2.35 -1.04 3.65
C GLY A 22 -3.00 -1.04 5.03
N LEU A 23 -3.65 -2.16 5.39
CA LEU A 23 -4.20 -2.36 6.74
C LEU A 23 -3.05 -2.59 7.72
N VAL A 24 -2.62 -1.55 8.44
CA VAL A 24 -1.48 -1.66 9.36
C VAL A 24 -1.90 -2.23 10.72
N ARG A 25 -1.14 -3.21 11.22
CA ARG A 25 -1.28 -3.82 12.56
C ARG A 25 -0.74 -2.89 13.65
N THR A 26 -1.40 -1.76 13.86
CA THR A 26 -1.08 -0.87 14.99
C THR A 26 -1.52 -1.51 16.30
N GLU A 27 -1.00 -1.00 17.41
CA GLU A 27 -1.29 -1.47 18.77
C GLU A 27 -2.81 -1.39 19.05
N ILE A 28 -3.43 -0.28 18.61
CA ILE A 28 -4.86 -0.02 18.79
C ILE A 28 -5.69 -1.01 17.96
N LEU A 29 -5.37 -1.17 16.68
CA LEU A 29 -6.13 -2.08 15.81
C LEU A 29 -5.96 -3.54 16.25
N THR A 30 -4.75 -3.92 16.66
CA THR A 30 -4.47 -5.26 17.18
C THR A 30 -5.25 -5.54 18.46
N LYS A 31 -5.35 -4.56 19.36
CA LYS A 31 -6.18 -4.67 20.57
C LYS A 31 -7.65 -4.87 20.22
N LEU A 32 -8.21 -4.00 19.38
CA LEU A 32 -9.62 -4.09 18.97
C LEU A 32 -9.94 -5.40 18.24
N TYR A 33 -9.00 -5.92 17.44
CA TYR A 33 -9.14 -7.22 16.77
C TYR A 33 -9.19 -8.37 17.77
N LYS A 34 -8.30 -8.37 18.77
CA LYS A 34 -8.28 -9.38 19.85
C LYS A 34 -9.53 -9.34 20.73
N GLU A 35 -10.11 -8.16 20.92
CA GLU A 35 -11.37 -7.97 21.65
C GLU A 35 -12.61 -8.37 20.84
N GLY A 36 -12.45 -8.86 19.60
CA GLY A 36 -13.57 -9.24 18.73
C GLY A 36 -14.36 -8.04 18.19
N LYS A 37 -13.87 -6.81 18.34
CA LYS A 37 -14.58 -5.59 17.90
C LYS A 37 -14.42 -5.27 16.40
N LEU A 38 -13.62 -6.08 15.69
CA LEU A 38 -13.30 -5.91 14.27
C LEU A 38 -13.64 -7.16 13.45
N GLU A 39 -14.80 -7.80 13.70
CA GLU A 39 -15.24 -9.00 12.97
C GLU A 39 -15.27 -8.80 11.45
N SER A 40 -15.65 -7.59 10.99
CA SER A 40 -15.67 -7.24 9.57
C SER A 40 -14.29 -7.21 8.90
N LEU A 41 -13.21 -7.14 9.68
CA LEU A 41 -11.84 -7.20 9.19
C LEU A 41 -11.25 -8.61 9.24
N GLY A 42 -11.96 -9.62 9.75
CA GLY A 42 -11.43 -10.97 9.98
C GLY A 42 -10.65 -11.55 8.80
N GLN A 43 -11.26 -11.57 7.60
CA GLN A 43 -10.59 -12.08 6.40
C GLN A 43 -9.57 -11.10 5.80
N LEU A 44 -9.68 -9.81 6.07
CA LEU A 44 -8.71 -8.81 5.60
C LEU A 44 -7.48 -8.75 6.50
N TRP A 45 -7.58 -9.21 7.76
CA TRP A 45 -6.50 -9.23 8.72
C TRP A 45 -5.32 -10.09 8.26
N GLN A 46 -5.56 -11.14 7.46
CA GLN A 46 -4.50 -11.96 6.87
C GLN A 46 -3.60 -11.19 5.90
N TYR A 47 -4.12 -10.09 5.32
CA TYR A 47 -3.42 -9.19 4.41
C TYR A 47 -2.91 -7.92 5.11
N SER A 48 -2.98 -7.89 6.44
CA SER A 48 -2.49 -6.75 7.22
C SER A 48 -0.96 -6.66 7.19
N GLU A 49 -0.47 -5.43 7.26
CA GLU A 49 0.93 -5.06 7.19
C GLU A 49 1.46 -4.79 8.61
N SER A 50 2.73 -5.08 8.88
CA SER A 50 3.39 -4.58 10.09
C SER A 50 3.78 -3.09 9.94
N VAL A 51 4.05 -2.42 11.05
CA VAL A 51 4.55 -1.03 11.03
C VAL A 51 5.96 -0.99 10.41
N GLU A 52 6.77 -2.00 10.73
CA GLU A 52 8.11 -2.20 10.18
C GLU A 52 8.11 -2.41 8.66
N PHE A 53 7.07 -3.00 8.08
CA PHE A 53 6.94 -3.10 6.62
C PHE A 53 6.95 -1.74 5.94
N THR A 54 6.23 -0.78 6.50
CA THR A 54 6.24 0.62 6.05
C THR A 54 7.62 1.25 6.25
N GLY A 55 8.26 0.99 7.40
CA GLY A 55 9.63 1.45 7.67
C GLY A 55 10.66 0.91 6.66
N ARG A 56 10.56 -0.36 6.28
CA ARG A 56 11.39 -0.98 5.24
C ARG A 56 11.19 -0.30 3.89
N ALA A 57 9.96 0.04 3.53
CA ALA A 57 9.69 0.78 2.30
C ALA A 57 10.37 2.15 2.27
N ILE A 58 10.34 2.87 3.40
CA ILE A 58 11.03 4.16 3.55
C ILE A 58 12.55 3.99 3.44
N ALA A 59 13.12 2.97 4.07
CA ALA A 59 14.55 2.68 3.99
C ALA A 59 15.01 2.33 2.56
N HIS A 60 14.20 1.58 1.81
CA HIS A 60 14.51 1.30 0.40
C HIS A 60 14.36 2.55 -0.48
N LEU A 61 13.35 3.39 -0.23
CA LEU A 61 13.19 4.65 -0.95
C LEU A 61 14.36 5.61 -0.70
N SER A 62 14.85 5.71 0.53
CA SER A 62 15.97 6.62 0.85
C SER A 62 17.30 6.15 0.26
N ALA A 63 17.45 4.84 0.03
CA ALA A 63 18.64 4.26 -0.62
C ALA A 63 18.56 4.27 -2.17
N ASP A 64 17.39 4.53 -2.76
CA ASP A 64 17.20 4.54 -4.22
C ASP A 64 17.82 5.80 -4.84
N LYS A 65 18.83 5.61 -5.69
CA LYS A 65 19.50 6.71 -6.41
C LYS A 65 18.56 7.45 -7.37
N ASP A 66 17.52 6.78 -7.83
CA ASP A 66 16.51 7.31 -8.75
C ASP A 66 15.23 7.77 -8.01
N VAL A 67 15.28 7.93 -6.68
CA VAL A 67 14.11 8.26 -5.86
C VAL A 67 13.39 9.53 -6.33
N ILE A 68 14.13 10.52 -6.86
CA ILE A 68 13.60 11.79 -7.39
C ILE A 68 12.57 11.61 -8.52
N GLN A 69 12.61 10.47 -9.22
CA GLN A 69 11.61 10.13 -10.24
C GLN A 69 10.23 9.88 -9.62
N ASN A 70 10.15 9.63 -8.32
CA ASN A 70 8.90 9.40 -7.59
C ASN A 70 8.28 10.69 -7.03
N THR A 71 8.95 11.84 -7.15
CA THR A 71 8.46 13.12 -6.63
C THR A 71 7.06 13.45 -7.15
N GLY A 72 6.19 13.89 -6.25
CA GLY A 72 4.79 14.23 -6.52
C GLY A 72 3.86 13.02 -6.68
N LYS A 73 4.32 11.79 -6.43
CA LYS A 73 3.51 10.57 -6.59
C LYS A 73 3.00 10.05 -5.24
N ILE A 74 1.87 9.34 -5.32
CA ILE A 74 1.39 8.46 -4.26
C ILE A 74 2.03 7.08 -4.48
N LEU A 75 2.73 6.58 -3.47
CA LEU A 75 3.42 5.30 -3.49
C LEU A 75 2.76 4.35 -2.50
N ILE A 76 2.44 3.15 -2.96
CA ILE A 76 1.84 2.12 -2.11
C ILE A 76 2.95 1.23 -1.56
N VAL A 77 2.96 1.00 -0.26
CA VAL A 77 4.00 0.20 0.42
C VAL A 77 4.15 -1.19 -0.20
N ALA A 78 3.05 -1.91 -0.41
CA ALA A 78 3.04 -3.21 -1.07
C ALA A 78 3.60 -3.16 -2.52
N GLU A 79 3.45 -2.06 -3.25
CA GLU A 79 4.05 -1.93 -4.59
C GLU A 79 5.55 -1.68 -4.52
N LEU A 80 6.01 -0.91 -3.53
CA LEU A 80 7.43 -0.71 -3.25
C LEU A 80 8.10 -2.01 -2.81
N ALA A 81 7.42 -2.82 -2.01
CA ALA A 81 7.86 -4.17 -1.63
C ALA A 81 8.11 -5.06 -2.84
N ASN A 82 7.19 -5.06 -3.80
CA ASN A 82 7.36 -5.78 -5.06
C ASN A 82 8.48 -5.17 -5.94
N LYS A 83 8.61 -3.84 -5.98
CA LYS A 83 9.64 -3.14 -6.77
C LYS A 83 11.05 -3.41 -6.25
N TYR A 84 11.24 -3.32 -4.94
CA TYR A 84 12.54 -3.43 -4.28
C TYR A 84 12.85 -4.83 -3.75
N GLY A 85 11.90 -5.76 -3.81
CA GLY A 85 12.10 -7.16 -3.48
C GLY A 85 12.23 -7.45 -1.97
N PHE A 86 11.44 -6.77 -1.13
CA PHE A 86 11.40 -7.02 0.30
C PHE A 86 10.02 -7.50 0.78
N SER A 87 10.01 -8.32 1.82
CA SER A 87 8.79 -8.83 2.47
C SER A 87 8.51 -8.12 3.80
N ASP A 88 7.32 -8.36 4.34
CA ASP A 88 7.00 -8.03 5.74
C ASP A 88 7.83 -8.92 6.71
N ILE A 89 7.82 -8.58 8.00
CA ILE A 89 8.56 -9.24 9.09
C ILE A 89 8.18 -10.71 9.27
N ASP A 90 6.99 -11.10 8.83
CA ASP A 90 6.49 -12.48 8.85
C ASP A 90 6.74 -13.22 7.51
N GLY A 91 7.54 -12.63 6.62
CA GLY A 91 7.89 -13.19 5.32
C GLY A 91 6.80 -13.06 4.26
N LYS A 92 5.66 -12.43 4.59
CA LYS A 92 4.55 -12.27 3.64
C LYS A 92 4.78 -11.11 2.67
N TYR A 93 4.09 -11.21 1.54
CA TYR A 93 3.91 -10.13 0.57
C TYR A 93 2.45 -9.67 0.58
N PRO A 94 2.12 -8.64 1.35
CA PRO A 94 0.79 -8.04 1.34
C PRO A 94 0.40 -7.63 -0.10
N PRO A 95 -0.84 -7.91 -0.54
CA PRO A 95 -1.30 -7.52 -1.86
C PRO A 95 -1.40 -5.99 -1.98
N SER A 96 -1.16 -5.44 -3.18
CA SER A 96 -1.40 -4.01 -3.45
C SER A 96 -2.87 -3.66 -3.20
N LEU A 97 -3.12 -2.45 -2.68
CA LEU A 97 -4.45 -1.89 -2.53
C LEU A 97 -5.22 -1.83 -3.86
N PHE A 98 -4.53 -1.69 -4.99
CA PHE A 98 -5.13 -1.70 -6.33
C PHE A 98 -5.09 -3.05 -7.04
N ALA A 99 -4.68 -4.12 -6.36
CA ALA A 99 -4.83 -5.46 -6.91
C ALA A 99 -6.33 -5.79 -7.01
N ILE A 100 -6.76 -6.32 -8.14
CA ILE A 100 -8.16 -6.77 -8.33
C ILE A 100 -8.54 -7.77 -7.24
N LYS A 101 -7.58 -8.61 -6.83
CA LYS A 101 -7.72 -9.53 -5.71
C LYS A 101 -8.18 -8.88 -4.41
N CYS A 102 -7.72 -7.67 -4.08
CA CYS A 102 -8.14 -6.95 -2.87
C CYS A 102 -9.61 -6.53 -2.95
N PHE A 103 -10.05 -6.01 -4.11
CA PHE A 103 -11.44 -5.62 -4.32
C PHE A 103 -12.37 -6.83 -4.34
N VAL A 104 -12.01 -7.88 -5.08
CA VAL A 104 -12.80 -9.11 -5.17
C VAL A 104 -12.82 -9.82 -3.81
N GLY A 105 -11.71 -9.86 -3.07
CA GLY A 105 -11.65 -10.45 -1.73
C GLY A 105 -12.61 -9.80 -0.73
N ARG A 106 -12.98 -8.53 -0.94
CA ARG A 106 -13.95 -7.83 -0.08
C ARG A 106 -15.40 -8.27 -0.29
N TYR A 107 -15.77 -8.65 -1.51
CA TYR A 107 -17.17 -8.99 -1.87
C TYR A 107 -17.37 -10.49 -2.15
N LEU A 108 -16.36 -11.15 -2.71
CA LEU A 108 -16.36 -12.52 -3.22
C LEU A 108 -15.06 -13.24 -2.80
N PRO A 109 -14.91 -13.60 -1.52
CA PRO A 109 -13.67 -14.13 -0.98
C PRO A 109 -13.24 -15.46 -1.63
N SER A 110 -14.20 -16.32 -1.99
CA SER A 110 -13.94 -17.60 -2.65
C SER A 110 -13.30 -17.47 -4.04
N ILE A 111 -13.52 -16.35 -4.73
CA ILE A 111 -12.97 -16.11 -6.08
C ILE A 111 -11.58 -15.45 -5.97
N SER A 112 -11.34 -14.68 -4.92
CA SER A 112 -10.10 -13.93 -4.74
C SER A 112 -8.84 -14.80 -4.70
N SER A 113 -8.94 -16.05 -4.22
CA SER A 113 -7.82 -17.00 -4.18
C SER A 113 -7.32 -17.39 -5.57
N TYR A 114 -8.18 -17.38 -6.58
CA TYR A 114 -7.86 -17.75 -7.97
C TYR A 114 -7.34 -16.57 -8.81
N ILE A 115 -7.45 -15.34 -8.30
CA ILE A 115 -7.01 -14.14 -9.02
C ILE A 115 -5.52 -13.90 -8.74
N PRO A 116 -4.66 -13.88 -9.78
CA PRO A 116 -3.25 -13.53 -9.59
C PRO A 116 -3.05 -12.11 -9.07
N ASN A 117 -2.02 -11.92 -8.24
CA ASN A 117 -1.69 -10.61 -7.66
C ASN A 117 -1.26 -9.55 -8.70
N PHE A 118 -0.91 -9.96 -9.92
CA PHE A 118 -0.46 -9.05 -10.97
C PHE A 118 -1.62 -8.34 -11.71
N PHE A 119 -2.86 -8.82 -11.58
CA PHE A 119 -4.01 -8.14 -12.15
C PHE A 119 -4.36 -6.90 -11.32
N ARG A 120 -4.13 -5.74 -11.93
CA ARG A 120 -4.35 -4.43 -11.30
C ARG A 120 -5.58 -3.76 -11.86
N VAL A 121 -6.25 -2.99 -11.01
CA VAL A 121 -7.28 -2.06 -11.46
C VAL A 121 -6.60 -0.96 -12.29
N PRO A 122 -7.06 -0.68 -13.52
CA PRO A 122 -6.54 0.43 -14.31
C PRO A 122 -6.67 1.75 -13.55
N LYS A 123 -5.62 2.58 -13.59
CA LYS A 123 -5.62 3.87 -12.88
C LYS A 123 -6.79 4.76 -13.29
N SER A 124 -7.17 4.78 -14.57
CA SER A 124 -8.33 5.53 -15.07
C SER A 124 -9.63 5.10 -14.37
N LEU A 125 -9.82 3.80 -14.17
CA LEU A 125 -10.99 3.26 -13.48
C LEU A 125 -10.97 3.59 -11.99
N ALA A 126 -9.80 3.49 -11.35
CA ALA A 126 -9.63 3.87 -9.95
C ALA A 126 -9.89 5.38 -9.74
N THR A 127 -9.30 6.24 -10.58
CA THR A 127 -9.53 7.69 -10.54
C THR A 127 -10.99 8.05 -10.78
N TRP A 128 -11.68 7.37 -11.71
CA TRP A 128 -13.12 7.58 -11.92
C TRP A 128 -13.97 7.19 -10.70
N TYR A 129 -13.62 6.08 -10.04
CA TYR A 129 -14.33 5.61 -8.84
C TYR A 129 -14.14 6.56 -7.65
N TYR A 130 -12.90 6.99 -7.40
CA TYR A 130 -12.58 7.86 -6.25
C TYR A 130 -12.84 9.35 -6.51
N GLY A 131 -12.83 9.81 -7.76
CA GLY A 131 -13.09 11.22 -8.13
C GLY A 131 -14.55 11.64 -8.07
N LYS A 132 -15.46 10.74 -7.66
CA LYS A 132 -16.88 11.04 -7.40
C LYS A 132 -17.16 11.49 -5.95
N PHE A 133 -16.14 11.50 -5.10
CA PHE A 133 -16.23 11.91 -3.69
C PHE A 133 -15.37 13.13 -3.42
#